data_AF-X1CLM1-F1
#
_entry.id   AF-X1CLM1-F1
#
_cell.length_a   1.000
_cell.length_b   1.000
_cell.length_c   1.000
_cell.angle_alpha   90.00
_cell.angle_beta   90.00
_cell.angle_gamma   90.00
#
_symmetry.space_group_name_H-M   'P 1'
#
loop_
_entity.id
_entity.type
_entity.pdbx_description
1 polymer ?
#
loop_
_entity_poly.entity_id
_entity_poly.type
_entity_poly.pdbx_seq_one_letter_code
_entity_poly.pdbx_strand_id
1 'polypeptide(L)'
;MKDLRNNLIALDLAIEGIPEKIKEFEELLDKLKIISEKEISNTPLDNEEYELIWNIGSKLTFLKKFPSEILEKITSDTDEKMEIAES
;
A
#
# COMPACT_ATOMS: atom_id res chain seq x y z
N MET A 1 -5.11 -5.03 5.45
CA MET A 1 -3.65 -5.01 5.72
C MET A 1 -3.31 -4.27 7.02
N LYS A 2 -4.31 -3.83 7.80
CA LYS A 2 -4.16 -3.15 9.08
C LYS A 2 -3.25 -3.91 10.05
N ASP A 3 -3.43 -5.23 10.11
CA ASP A 3 -2.59 -6.10 10.94
C ASP A 3 -1.15 -6.16 10.42
N LEU A 4 -0.94 -6.19 9.10
CA LEU A 4 0.40 -6.15 8.50
C LEU A 4 1.13 -4.85 8.89
N ARG A 5 0.49 -3.69 8.75
CA ARG A 5 1.10 -2.40 9.12
C ARG A 5 1.45 -2.37 10.62
N ASN A 6 0.51 -2.79 11.46
CA ASN A 6 0.70 -2.82 12.91
C ASN A 6 1.82 -3.81 13.31
N ASN A 7 1.90 -4.97 12.63
CA ASN A 7 2.95 -5.96 12.87
C ASN A 7 4.32 -5.44 12.45
N LEU A 8 4.44 -4.74 11.32
CA LEU A 8 5.70 -4.11 10.91
C LEU A 8 6.18 -3.11 11.96
N ILE A 9 5.28 -2.28 12.49
CA ILE A 9 5.60 -1.32 13.56
C ILE A 9 6.00 -2.06 14.84
N ALA A 10 5.22 -3.06 15.25
CA ALA A 10 5.46 -3.81 16.49
C ALA A 10 6.77 -4.62 16.48
N LEU A 11 7.22 -5.05 15.29
CA LEU A 11 8.46 -5.80 15.10
C LEU A 11 9.68 -4.91 14.78
N ASP A 12 9.51 -3.59 14.84
CA ASP A 12 10.54 -2.61 14.46
C ASP A 12 11.10 -2.88 13.04
N LEU A 13 10.19 -3.28 12.15
CA LEU A 13 10.41 -3.55 10.72
C LEU A 13 9.78 -2.46 9.84
N ALA A 14 9.19 -1.44 10.46
CA ALA A 14 8.52 -0.34 9.79
C ALA A 14 9.56 0.64 9.24
N ILE A 15 10.06 0.34 8.04
CA ILE A 15 10.89 1.28 7.28
C ILE A 15 10.05 2.53 6.98
N GLU A 16 10.63 3.70 7.24
CA GLU A 16 10.00 5.01 7.01
C GLU A 16 9.38 5.09 5.62
N GLY A 17 8.11 5.51 5.53
CA GLY A 17 7.36 5.63 4.27
C GLY A 17 6.62 4.36 3.82
N ILE A 18 7.00 3.17 4.31
CA ILE A 18 6.32 1.91 3.98
C ILE A 18 4.93 1.81 4.64
N PRO A 19 4.75 2.11 5.93
CA PRO A 19 3.42 2.12 6.57
C PRO A 19 2.44 3.07 5.88
N GLU A 20 2.91 4.23 5.42
CA GLU A 20 2.13 5.24 4.70
C GLU A 20 1.69 4.71 3.34
N LYS A 21 2.62 4.12 2.56
CA LYS A 21 2.30 3.49 1.27
C LYS A 21 1.31 2.34 1.42
N ILE A 22 1.44 1.51 2.46
CA ILE A 22 0.48 0.45 2.77
C ILE A 22 -0.90 1.06 3.05
N LYS A 23 -0.97 2.12 3.87
CA LYS A 23 -2.22 2.81 4.18
C LYS A 23 -2.87 3.40 2.92
N GLU A 24 -2.11 4.09 2.07
CA GLU A 24 -2.64 4.65 0.81
C GLU A 24 -3.18 3.55 -0.11
N PHE A 25 -2.52 2.39 -0.13
CA PHE A 25 -3.00 1.24 -0.89
C PHE A 25 -4.30 0.66 -0.31
N GLU A 26 -4.43 0.56 1.02
CA GLU A 26 -5.68 0.16 1.67
C GLU A 26 -6.83 1.09 1.31
N GLU A 27 -6.62 2.41 1.39
CA GLU A 27 -7.63 3.40 1.05
C GLU A 27 -8.05 3.33 -0.42
N LEU A 28 -7.11 3.03 -1.33
CA LEU A 28 -7.43 2.81 -2.75
C LEU A 28 -8.32 1.57 -2.92
N LEU A 29 -8.00 0.46 -2.26
CA LEU A 29 -8.78 -0.78 -2.35
C LEU A 29 -10.19 -0.60 -1.77
N ASP A 30 -10.32 0.10 -0.65
CA ASP A 30 -11.63 0.38 -0.05
C ASP A 30 -12.51 1.21 -0.99
N LYS A 31 -11.95 2.21 -1.66
CA LYS A 31 -12.68 3.00 -2.67
C LYS A 31 -13.12 2.15 -3.86
N LEU A 32 -12.23 1.27 -4.36
CA LEU A 32 -12.57 0.37 -5.47
C LEU A 32 -13.66 -0.64 -5.09
N LYS A 33 -13.65 -1.11 -3.84
CA LYS A 33 -14.71 -1.97 -3.32
C LYS A 33 -16.05 -1.24 -3.32
N ILE A 34 -16.11 0.00 -2.81
CA ILE A 34 -17.34 0.80 -2.79
C ILE A 34 -17.88 1.00 -4.21
N ILE A 35 -17.01 1.37 -5.16
CA ILE A 35 -17.37 1.53 -6.57
C ILE A 35 -17.94 0.22 -7.13
N SER A 36 -17.29 -0.91 -6.85
CA SER A 36 -17.75 -2.22 -7.32
C SER A 36 -19.12 -2.59 -6.74
N GLU A 37 -19.36 -2.32 -5.46
CA GLU A 37 -20.67 -2.53 -4.81
C GLU A 37 -21.77 -1.66 -5.43
N LYS A 38 -21.45 -0.41 -5.80
CA LYS A 38 -22.36 0.48 -6.53
C LYS A 38 -22.69 -0.06 -7.92
N GLU A 39 -21.69 -0.46 -8.70
CA GLU A 39 -21.92 -1.01 -10.04
C GLU A 39 -22.77 -2.28 -9.99
N ILE A 40 -22.50 -3.21 -9.06
CA ILE A 40 -23.29 -4.44 -8.89
C ILE A 40 -24.76 -4.13 -8.51
N SER A 41 -24.97 -3.08 -7.72
CA SER A 41 -26.32 -2.66 -7.29
C SER A 41 -27.03 -1.75 -8.29
N ASN A 42 -26.45 -1.48 -9.47
CA ASN A 42 -26.91 -0.47 -10.44
C ASN A 42 -27.08 0.94 -9.83
N THR A 43 -26.30 1.26 -8.80
CA THR A 43 -26.23 2.60 -8.23
C THR A 43 -25.31 3.45 -9.11
N PRO A 44 -25.73 4.65 -9.55
CA PRO A 44 -24.89 5.52 -10.36
C PRO A 44 -23.64 5.95 -9.60
N LEU A 45 -22.52 6.01 -10.33
CA LEU A 45 -21.26 6.54 -9.82
C LEU A 45 -21.22 8.06 -10.00
N ASP A 46 -20.49 8.74 -9.12
CA ASP A 46 -20.20 10.16 -9.27
C ASP A 46 -18.92 10.41 -10.10
N ASN A 47 -18.66 11.68 -10.40
CA ASN A 47 -17.51 12.06 -11.23
C ASN A 47 -16.16 11.72 -10.58
N GLU A 48 -16.05 11.79 -9.25
CA GLU A 48 -14.81 11.47 -8.54
C GLU A 48 -14.52 9.97 -8.62
N GLU A 49 -15.57 9.15 -8.56
CA GLU A 49 -15.49 7.69 -8.73
C GLU A 49 -15.06 7.31 -10.14
N TYR A 50 -15.63 7.95 -11.17
CA TYR A 50 -15.19 7.75 -12.55
C TYR A 50 -13.74 8.20 -12.77
N GLU A 51 -13.35 9.35 -12.21
CA GLU A 51 -11.98 9.83 -12.27
C GLU A 51 -11.02 8.87 -11.57
N LEU A 52 -11.43 8.26 -10.45
CA LEU A 52 -10.63 7.26 -9.76
C LEU A 52 -10.39 6.01 -10.63
N ILE A 53 -11.44 5.49 -11.28
CA ILE A 53 -11.34 4.35 -12.20
C ILE A 53 -10.39 4.71 -13.34
N TRP A 54 -10.58 5.87 -13.97
CA TRP A 54 -9.76 6.32 -15.10
C TRP A 54 -8.27 6.40 -14.74
N ASN A 55 -7.97 6.90 -13.54
CA ASN A 55 -6.60 7.15 -13.09
C ASN A 55 -5.98 5.99 -12.28
N ILE A 56 -6.65 4.84 -12.19
CA ILE A 56 -6.22 3.72 -11.32
C ILE A 56 -4.81 3.23 -11.68
N GLY A 57 -4.48 3.09 -12.96
CA GLY A 57 -3.17 2.64 -13.42
C GLY A 57 -2.04 3.56 -12.97
N SER A 58 -2.26 4.87 -13.05
CA SER A 58 -1.31 5.88 -12.58
C SER A 58 -1.13 5.83 -11.06
N LYS A 59 -2.22 5.68 -10.29
CA LYS A 59 -2.16 5.53 -8.83
C LYS A 59 -1.41 4.28 -8.40
N LEU A 60 -1.68 3.13 -9.03
CA LEU A 60 -0.97 1.89 -8.77
C LEU A 60 0.52 1.99 -9.14
N THR A 61 0.84 2.68 -10.23
CA THR A 61 2.24 2.92 -10.63
C THR A 61 2.97 3.76 -9.59
N PHE A 62 2.34 4.81 -9.05
CA PHE A 62 2.91 5.64 -8.00
C PHE A 62 3.09 4.88 -6.67
N LEU A 63 2.13 4.03 -6.30
CA LEU A 63 2.21 3.24 -5.06
C LEU A 63 3.32 2.18 -5.11
N LYS A 64 3.70 1.72 -6.30
CA LYS A 64 4.83 0.79 -6.50
C LYS A 64 6.20 1.48 -6.54
N LYS A 65 6.25 2.81 -6.62
CA LYS A 65 7.51 3.56 -6.62
C LYS A 65 7.94 3.86 -5.20
N PHE A 66 9.16 3.42 -4.89
CA PHE A 66 9.86 3.72 -3.65
C PHE A 66 11.12 4.53 -3.97
N PRO A 67 11.47 5.54 -3.15
CA PRO A 67 12.77 6.21 -3.20
C PRO A 67 13.91 5.19 -3.11
N SER A 68 15.02 5.49 -3.78
CA SER A 68 16.20 4.63 -3.77
C SER A 68 16.73 4.41 -2.35
N GLU A 69 16.66 5.43 -1.49
CA GLU A 69 17.09 5.32 -0.09
C GLU A 69 16.23 4.33 0.70
N ILE A 70 14.92 4.23 0.38
CA ILE A 70 14.02 3.25 0.98
C ILE A 70 14.32 1.85 0.46
N LEU A 71 14.61 1.70 -0.84
CA LEU A 71 14.98 0.41 -1.45
C LEU A 71 16.30 -0.13 -0.90
N GLU A 72 17.29 0.74 -0.67
CA GLU A 72 18.56 0.38 -0.05
C GLU A 72 18.36 -0.05 1.41
N LYS A 73 17.56 0.69 2.19
CA LYS A 73 17.19 0.28 3.56
C LYS A 73 16.46 -1.05 3.60
N ILE A 74 15.50 -1.29 2.70
CA ILE A 74 14.79 -2.59 2.60
C ILE A 74 15.79 -3.73 2.40
N THR A 75 16.76 -3.54 1.49
CA THR A 75 17.74 -4.58 1.19
C THR A 75 18.70 -4.80 2.37
N SER A 76 19.22 -3.72 2.96
CA SER A 76 20.17 -3.78 4.09
C SER A 76 19.55 -4.33 5.37
N ASP A 77 18.37 -3.86 5.77
CA ASP A 77 17.69 -4.32 6.99
C ASP A 77 17.27 -5.78 6.86
N THR A 78 16.98 -6.25 5.64
CA THR A 78 16.66 -7.66 5.39
C THR A 78 17.90 -8.54 5.63
N ASP A 79 19.06 -8.14 5.13
CA ASP A 79 20.31 -8.88 5.32
C ASP A 79 20.73 -8.90 6.81
N GLU A 80 20.67 -7.77 7.51
CA GLU A 80 21.02 -7.70 8.95
C GLU A 80 20.09 -8.57 9.82
N LYS A 81 18.77 -8.54 9.58
CA LYS A 81 17.83 -9.34 10.39
C LYS A 81 17.85 -10.83 10.05
N MET A 82 18.25 -11.22 8.84
CA MET A 82 18.53 -12.63 8.51
C MET A 82 19.77 -13.14 9.26
N GLU A 83 20.81 -12.31 9.37
CA GLU A 83 22.05 -12.66 10.07
C GLU A 83 21.81 -12.93 11.58
N ILE A 84 20.93 -12.15 12.22
CA ILE A 84 20.59 -12.32 13.65
C ILE A 84 19.77 -13.60 13.89
N ALA A 85 18.99 -14.08 12.90
CA ALA A 85 18.17 -15.28 13.03
C ALA A 85 18.94 -16.60 12.78
N GLU A 86 20.12 -16.53 12.15
CA GLU A 86 21.00 -17.68 11.90
C GLU A 86 22.18 -17.78 12.89
N SER A 87 22.25 -16.91 13.90
CA SER A 87 23.32 -16.84 14.92
C SER A 87 23.01 -17.61 16.20
#